data_AF-A0A934GQU7-F1
#
_entry.id   AF-A0A934GQU7-F1
#
_cell.length_a   1.000
_cell.length_b   1.000
_cell.length_c   1.000
_cell.angle_alpha   90.00
_cell.angle_beta   90.00
_cell.angle_gamma   90.00
#
_symmetry.space_group_name_H-M   'P 1'
#
loop_
_entity.id
_entity.type
_entity.pdbx_description
1 polymer ?
#
loop_
_entity_poly.entity_id
_entity_poly.type
_entity_poly.pdbx_seq_one_letter_code
_entity_poly.pdbx_strand_id
1 'polypeptide(L)'
;MERFTISLDTELAREFDRLILERGYRNRSEAIRDILRGQLEQLRQTKEQSRHCIANLSYIYNHHERDLAERLIGLQHDHHNLTVATMHAHLDHEHCIESAILRGPTAEVTRFADAIKAERGVRHGQLNLISADVDNRRAAIAHVHAHGNAHPYRHVHLKPKN
;
A
#
# COMPACT_ATOMS: atom_id res chain seq x y z
N MET A 1 1.29 1.68 34.31
CA MET A 1 2.42 1.50 33.37
C MET A 1 3.09 0.20 33.73
N GLU A 2 3.25 -0.72 32.77
CA GLU A 2 4.05 -1.92 32.98
C GLU A 2 5.51 -1.66 32.59
N ARG A 3 6.45 -2.23 33.35
CA ARG A 3 7.89 -2.08 33.12
C ARG A 3 8.48 -3.43 32.73
N PHE A 4 9.17 -3.45 31.60
CA PHE A 4 9.92 -4.61 31.14
C PHE A 4 11.36 -4.20 30.84
N THR A 5 12.28 -5.15 30.97
CA THR A 5 13.71 -4.96 30.72
C THR A 5 14.07 -5.68 29.43
N ILE A 6 14.72 -4.98 28.51
CA ILE A 6 15.17 -5.54 27.23
C ILE A 6 16.69 -5.62 27.27
N SER A 7 17.25 -6.75 26.87
CA SER A 7 18.69 -6.90 26.62
C SER A 7 18.92 -6.82 25.11
N LEU A 8 19.88 -5.99 24.71
CA LEU A 8 20.30 -5.80 23.32
C LEU A 8 21.80 -6.04 23.25
N ASP A 9 22.30 -6.49 22.10
CA ASP A 9 23.72 -6.47 21.85
C ASP A 9 24.26 -5.02 21.83
N THR A 10 25.58 -4.89 21.99
CA THR A 10 26.20 -3.58 22.16
C THR A 10 26.13 -2.72 20.90
N GLU A 11 26.10 -3.33 19.71
CA GLU A 11 26.06 -2.61 18.44
C GLU A 11 24.67 -2.04 18.20
N LEU A 12 23.64 -2.87 18.33
CA LEU A 12 22.23 -2.46 18.21
C LEU A 12 21.84 -1.39 19.24
N ALA A 13 22.35 -1.48 20.47
CA ALA A 13 22.12 -0.46 21.49
C ALA A 13 22.68 0.92 21.09
N ARG A 14 23.85 0.96 20.42
CA ARG A 14 24.46 2.20 19.94
C ARG A 14 23.69 2.79 18.76
N GLU A 15 23.25 1.97 17.82
CA GLU A 15 22.41 2.42 16.72
C GLU A 15 21.09 3.01 17.24
N PHE A 16 20.51 2.38 18.25
CA PHE A 16 19.29 2.87 18.87
C PHE A 16 19.50 4.23 19.56
N ASP A 17 20.62 4.45 20.24
CA ASP A 17 20.95 5.77 20.82
C ASP A 17 21.12 6.85 19.76
N ARG A 18 21.72 6.51 18.62
CA ARG A 18 21.84 7.44 17.49
C ARG A 18 20.47 7.83 16.96
N LEU A 19 19.57 6.87 16.79
CA LEU A 19 18.19 7.10 16.37
C LEU A 19 17.44 8.05 17.33
N ILE A 20 17.66 7.91 18.65
CA ILE A 20 17.05 8.76 19.67
C ILE A 20 17.45 10.21 19.47
N LEU A 21 18.74 10.46 19.24
CA LEU A 21 19.28 11.80 19.02
C LEU A 21 18.74 12.41 17.71
N GLU A 22 18.78 11.63 16.62
CA GLU A 22 18.32 12.08 15.30
C GLU A 22 16.83 12.43 15.29
N ARG A 23 16.00 11.71 16.05
CA ARG A 23 14.56 11.96 16.15
C ARG A 23 14.16 12.89 17.31
N GLY A 24 15.11 13.36 18.11
CA GLY A 24 14.86 14.32 19.19
C GLY A 24 14.06 13.76 20.39
N TYR A 25 14.10 12.45 20.62
CA TYR A 25 13.41 11.85 21.78
C TYR A 25 14.13 12.19 23.09
N ARG A 26 13.37 12.35 24.18
CA ARG A 26 13.94 12.72 25.50
C ARG A 26 14.57 11.54 26.23
N ASN A 27 14.12 10.32 25.95
CA ASN A 27 14.64 9.10 26.56
C ASN A 27 14.37 7.85 25.72
N ARG A 28 15.14 6.79 25.99
CA ARG A 28 15.01 5.46 25.34
C ARG A 28 13.61 4.86 25.45
N SER A 29 12.96 5.00 26.61
CA SER A 29 11.62 4.43 26.84
C SER A 29 10.55 5.09 25.98
N GLU A 30 10.70 6.37 25.66
CA GLU A 30 9.81 7.11 24.76
C GLU A 30 9.98 6.64 23.32
N ALA A 31 11.22 6.53 22.84
CA ALA A 31 11.54 6.02 21.51
C ALA A 31 11.05 4.57 21.32
N ILE A 32 11.30 3.68 22.28
CA ILE A 32 10.80 2.28 22.24
C ILE A 32 9.27 2.25 22.21
N ARG A 33 8.60 3.07 23.02
CA ARG A 33 7.14 3.09 23.05
C ARG A 33 6.56 3.52 21.71
N ASP A 34 7.17 4.51 21.07
CA ASP A 34 6.70 5.03 19.80
C ASP A 34 6.92 4.04 18.66
N ILE A 35 8.09 3.41 18.62
CA ILE A 35 8.39 2.32 17.66
C ILE A 35 7.45 1.14 17.85
N LEU A 36 7.26 0.67 19.09
CA LEU A 36 6.34 -0.44 19.38
C LEU A 36 4.91 -0.09 19.00
N ARG A 37 4.46 1.14 19.26
CA ARG A 37 3.13 1.59 18.86
C ARG A 37 2.99 1.55 17.34
N GLY A 38 3.93 2.15 16.62
CA GLY A 38 3.92 2.15 15.15
C GLY A 38 3.94 0.75 14.56
N GLN A 39 4.78 -0.15 15.10
CA GLN A 39 4.84 -1.55 14.64
C GLN A 39 3.57 -2.34 14.96
N LEU A 40 3.01 -2.19 16.16
CA LEU A 40 1.75 -2.85 16.51
C LEU A 40 0.57 -2.31 15.71
N GLU A 41 0.58 -1.02 15.39
CA GLU A 41 -0.41 -0.39 14.53
C GLU A 41 -0.32 -0.89 13.09
N GLN A 42 0.89 -0.97 12.51
CA GLN A 42 1.12 -1.61 11.21
C GLN A 42 0.68 -3.09 11.19
N LEU A 43 0.97 -3.85 12.26
CA LEU A 43 0.57 -5.24 12.39
C LEU A 43 -0.95 -5.40 12.55
N ARG A 44 -1.63 -4.49 13.27
CA ARG A 44 -3.09 -4.47 13.38
C ARG A 44 -3.74 -4.11 12.05
N GLN A 45 -3.20 -3.13 11.32
CA GLN A 45 -3.64 -2.80 9.96
C GLN A 45 -3.48 -3.98 8.99
N THR A 46 -2.48 -4.84 9.22
CA THR A 46 -2.25 -6.07 8.44
C THR A 46 -3.14 -7.24 8.88
N LYS A 47 -3.50 -7.35 10.18
CA LYS A 47 -4.33 -8.44 10.73
C LYS A 47 -5.83 -8.19 10.68
N GLU A 48 -6.27 -6.94 10.83
CA GLU A 48 -7.67 -6.51 10.68
C GLU A 48 -7.92 -6.01 9.26
N GLN A 49 -7.42 -6.73 8.24
CA GLN A 49 -7.63 -6.34 6.86
C GLN A 49 -9.14 -6.22 6.62
N SER A 50 -9.57 -4.97 6.43
CA SER A 50 -10.85 -4.72 5.82
C SER A 50 -10.92 -5.57 4.56
N ARG A 51 -12.11 -6.12 4.23
CA ARG A 51 -12.25 -6.98 3.06
C ARG A 51 -11.77 -6.29 1.79
N HIS A 52 -11.74 -4.96 1.75
CA HIS A 52 -11.26 -4.15 0.64
C HIS A 52 -10.28 -3.06 1.08
N CYS A 53 -9.50 -2.58 0.12
CA CYS A 53 -8.55 -1.49 0.30
C CYS A 53 -8.48 -0.61 -0.95
N ILE A 54 -7.86 0.55 -0.76
CA ILE A 54 -7.29 1.38 -1.82
C ILE A 54 -5.79 1.41 -1.56
N ALA A 55 -4.96 1.26 -2.59
CA ALA A 55 -3.52 1.23 -2.43
C ALA A 55 -2.82 2.01 -3.54
N ASN A 56 -1.59 2.42 -3.26
CA ASN A 56 -0.64 2.87 -4.26
C ASN A 56 0.57 1.93 -4.27
N LEU A 57 0.82 1.29 -5.40
CA LEU A 57 2.02 0.51 -5.64
C LEU A 57 2.99 1.34 -6.46
N SER A 58 4.13 1.71 -5.89
CA SER A 58 5.22 2.36 -6.60
C SER A 58 6.38 1.41 -6.83
N TYR A 59 6.98 1.44 -8.02
CA TYR A 59 8.15 0.63 -8.34
C TYR A 59 8.98 1.27 -9.45
N ILE A 60 10.24 0.88 -9.52
CA ILE A 60 11.19 1.32 -10.54
C ILE A 60 11.62 0.10 -11.36
N TYR A 61 11.75 0.25 -12.67
CA TYR A 61 12.33 -0.78 -13.52
C TYR A 61 13.14 -0.18 -14.66
N ASN A 62 14.06 -0.97 -15.23
CA ASN A 62 14.78 -0.60 -16.43
C ASN A 62 13.98 -1.04 -17.66
N HIS A 63 13.59 -0.11 -18.54
CA HIS A 63 12.74 -0.42 -19.69
C HIS A 63 13.51 -1.06 -20.88
N HIS A 64 14.83 -1.12 -20.83
CA HIS A 64 15.65 -1.92 -21.75
C HIS A 64 15.75 -3.40 -21.34
N GLU A 65 15.34 -3.76 -20.13
CA GLU A 65 15.29 -5.17 -19.70
C GLU A 65 14.30 -5.94 -20.57
N ARG A 66 14.79 -7.05 -21.14
CA ARG A 66 14.07 -7.77 -22.18
C ARG A 66 12.72 -8.26 -21.67
N ASP A 67 11.68 -7.91 -22.42
CA ASP A 67 10.28 -8.25 -22.21
C ASP A 67 9.71 -7.75 -20.86
N LEU A 68 10.44 -6.97 -20.05
CA LEU A 68 9.98 -6.58 -18.72
C LEU A 68 8.77 -5.66 -18.78
N ALA A 69 8.81 -4.64 -19.63
CA ALA A 69 7.68 -3.73 -19.83
C ALA A 69 6.43 -4.50 -20.30
N GLU A 70 6.59 -5.47 -21.21
CA GLU A 70 5.48 -6.29 -21.71
C GLU A 70 4.91 -7.20 -20.62
N ARG A 71 5.75 -7.85 -19.81
CA ARG A 71 5.30 -8.67 -18.68
C ARG A 71 4.55 -7.84 -17.62
N LEU A 72 5.06 -6.64 -17.32
CA LEU A 72 4.39 -5.72 -16.37
C LEU A 72 3.03 -5.26 -16.90
N ILE A 73 2.94 -4.91 -18.18
CA ILE A 73 1.67 -4.59 -18.84
C ILE A 73 0.73 -5.80 -18.80
N GLY A 74 1.22 -7.00 -19.11
CA GLY A 74 0.45 -8.24 -19.03
C GLY A 74 -0.14 -8.48 -17.64
N LEU A 75 0.68 -8.37 -16.59
CA LEU A 75 0.23 -8.49 -15.20
C LEU A 75 -0.84 -7.45 -14.85
N GLN A 76 -0.67 -6.20 -15.28
CA GLN A 76 -1.68 -5.14 -15.09
C GLN A 76 -2.98 -5.44 -15.85
N HIS A 77 -2.91 -5.99 -17.06
CA HIS A 77 -4.06 -6.38 -17.87
C HIS A 77 -4.83 -7.55 -17.25
N ASP A 78 -4.13 -8.58 -16.76
CA ASP A 78 -4.73 -9.73 -16.08
C ASP A 78 -5.47 -9.33 -14.80
N HIS A 79 -5.09 -8.19 -14.21
CA HIS A 79 -5.68 -7.62 -12.98
C HIS A 79 -6.30 -6.25 -13.23
N HIS A 80 -6.85 -6.01 -14.43
CA HIS A 80 -7.44 -4.71 -14.80
C HIS A 80 -8.59 -4.28 -13.87
N ASN A 81 -9.24 -5.23 -13.19
CA ASN A 81 -10.30 -4.98 -12.22
C ASN A 81 -9.78 -4.34 -10.92
N LEU A 82 -8.51 -4.56 -10.59
CA LEU A 82 -7.85 -4.00 -9.42
C LEU A 82 -7.18 -2.65 -9.72
N THR A 83 -6.69 -2.46 -10.95
CA THR A 83 -5.96 -1.25 -11.36
C THR A 83 -6.94 -0.13 -11.73
N VAL A 84 -6.93 0.96 -10.96
CA VAL A 84 -7.75 2.16 -11.22
C VAL A 84 -7.07 3.05 -12.25
N ALA A 85 -5.77 3.29 -12.06
CA ALA A 85 -4.94 4.09 -12.94
C ALA A 85 -3.46 3.79 -12.69
N THR A 86 -2.65 3.90 -13.72
CA THR A 86 -1.18 3.83 -13.62
C THR A 86 -0.59 5.11 -14.16
N MET A 87 0.33 5.71 -13.41
CA MET A 87 1.16 6.82 -13.86
C MET A 87 2.57 6.30 -14.10
N HIS A 88 3.15 6.66 -15.25
CA HIS A 88 4.51 6.31 -15.64
C HIS A 88 5.34 7.58 -15.85
N ALA A 89 6.58 7.59 -15.38
CA ALA A 89 7.53 8.65 -15.66
C ALA A 89 8.94 8.10 -15.92
N HIS A 90 9.63 8.69 -16.90
CA HIS A 90 11.04 8.41 -17.15
C HIS A 90 11.89 9.15 -16.10
N LEU A 91 12.75 8.41 -15.40
CA LEU A 91 13.72 8.97 -14.44
C LEU A 91 15.02 9.34 -15.15
N ASP A 92 15.45 8.51 -16.08
CA ASP A 92 16.61 8.71 -16.94
C ASP A 92 16.46 7.91 -18.25
N HIS A 93 17.56 7.70 -18.99
CA HIS A 93 17.55 6.97 -20.26
C HIS A 93 17.17 5.50 -20.11
N GLU A 94 17.33 4.90 -18.94
CA GLU A 94 17.11 3.46 -18.73
C GLU A 94 15.97 3.18 -17.76
N HIS A 95 15.78 4.03 -16.75
CA HIS A 95 14.89 3.76 -15.63
C HIS A 95 13.56 4.52 -15.74
N CYS A 96 12.49 3.80 -15.42
CA CYS A 96 11.16 4.34 -15.26
C CYS A 96 10.66 4.11 -13.84
N ILE A 97 9.85 5.04 -13.35
CA ILE A 97 9.02 4.84 -12.16
C ILE A 97 7.57 4.70 -12.59
N GLU A 98 6.88 3.73 -12.00
CA GLU A 98 5.43 3.58 -12.12
C GLU A 98 4.77 3.68 -10.75
N SER A 99 3.60 4.33 -10.73
CA SER A 99 2.72 4.44 -9.58
C SER A 99 1.34 3.95 -10.00
N ALA A 100 0.97 2.75 -9.53
CA ALA A 100 -0.32 2.13 -9.81
C ALA A 100 -1.27 2.35 -8.63
N ILE A 101 -2.37 3.06 -8.89
CA ILE A 101 -3.48 3.20 -7.94
C ILE A 101 -4.37 1.97 -8.08
N LEU A 102 -4.48 1.23 -6.98
CA LEU A 102 -5.19 -0.05 -6.90
C LEU A 102 -6.42 0.06 -5.99
N ARG A 103 -7.45 -0.70 -6.30
CA ARG A 103 -8.66 -0.82 -5.49
C ARG A 103 -9.27 -2.20 -5.65
N GLY A 104 -9.52 -2.87 -4.54
CA GLY A 104 -10.23 -4.15 -4.57
C GLY A 104 -10.12 -4.89 -3.25
N PRO A 105 -10.43 -6.20 -3.27
CA PRO A 105 -10.24 -7.04 -2.11
C PRO A 105 -8.79 -7.01 -1.64
N THR A 106 -8.57 -6.80 -0.35
CA THR A 106 -7.22 -6.53 0.19
C THR A 106 -6.22 -7.64 -0.13
N ALA A 107 -6.68 -8.90 -0.07
CA ALA A 107 -5.85 -10.05 -0.42
C ALA A 107 -5.48 -10.09 -1.91
N GLU A 108 -6.38 -9.68 -2.81
CA GLU A 108 -6.11 -9.64 -4.25
C GLU A 108 -5.15 -8.52 -4.62
N VAL A 109 -5.36 -7.31 -4.07
CA VAL A 109 -4.46 -6.17 -4.25
C VAL A 109 -3.05 -6.49 -3.75
N THR A 110 -2.95 -7.13 -2.58
CA THR A 110 -1.64 -7.51 -2.01
C THR A 110 -0.93 -8.54 -2.89
N ARG A 111 -1.65 -9.58 -3.34
CA ARG A 111 -1.09 -10.63 -4.21
C ARG A 111 -0.62 -10.08 -5.56
N PHE A 112 -1.41 -9.18 -6.15
CA PHE A 112 -1.05 -8.50 -7.39
C PHE A 112 0.21 -7.64 -7.21
N ALA A 113 0.27 -6.86 -6.12
CA ALA A 113 1.45 -6.06 -5.81
C ALA A 113 2.70 -6.94 -5.56
N ASP A 114 2.55 -8.08 -4.89
CA ASP A 114 3.63 -9.04 -4.70
C ASP A 114 4.12 -9.66 -6.02
N ALA A 115 3.21 -9.95 -6.96
CA ALA A 115 3.57 -10.43 -8.29
C ALA A 115 4.41 -9.41 -9.06
N ILE A 116 4.00 -8.14 -9.08
CA ILE A 116 4.77 -7.06 -9.72
C ILE A 116 6.15 -6.90 -9.06
N LYS A 117 6.22 -6.91 -7.72
CA LYS A 117 7.50 -6.80 -6.99
C LYS A 117 8.43 -7.98 -7.25
N ALA A 118 7.88 -9.15 -7.57
CA ALA A 118 8.65 -10.37 -7.84
C ALA A 118 9.20 -10.44 -9.27
N GLU A 119 8.71 -9.60 -10.19
CA GLU A 119 9.22 -9.55 -11.56
C GLU A 119 10.72 -9.22 -11.58
N ARG A 120 11.49 -10.07 -12.26
CA ARG A 120 12.92 -9.86 -12.41
C ARG A 120 13.17 -8.55 -13.17
N GLY A 121 13.86 -7.62 -12.52
CA GLY A 121 14.16 -6.28 -13.04
C GLY A 121 13.35 -5.17 -12.40
N VAL A 122 12.32 -5.50 -11.61
CA VAL A 122 11.63 -4.55 -10.73
C VAL A 122 12.48 -4.28 -9.48
N ARG A 123 12.58 -3.00 -9.11
CA ARG A 123 13.35 -2.49 -7.98
C ARG A 123 12.48 -1.53 -7.16
N HIS A 124 12.83 -1.39 -5.88
CA HIS A 124 12.21 -0.43 -4.97
C HIS A 124 10.67 -0.50 -4.90
N GLY A 125 10.10 -1.69 -5.07
CA GLY A 125 8.65 -1.88 -5.02
C GLY A 125 8.09 -1.66 -3.61
N GLN A 126 7.22 -0.65 -3.46
CA GLN A 126 6.56 -0.32 -2.20
C GLN A 126 5.06 -0.25 -2.38
N LEU A 127 4.33 -0.90 -1.45
CA LEU A 127 2.88 -0.87 -1.41
C LEU A 127 2.46 0.00 -0.22
N ASN A 128 1.84 1.14 -0.51
CA ASN A 128 1.11 1.92 0.49
C ASN A 128 -0.36 1.51 0.46
N LEU A 129 -0.85 0.92 1.55
CA LEU A 129 -2.20 0.35 1.62
C LEU A 129 -3.06 1.10 2.62
N ILE A 130 -4.27 1.46 2.19
CA ILE A 130 -5.30 2.11 3.00
C ILE A 130 -6.51 1.18 3.07
N SER A 131 -6.82 0.69 4.26
CA SER A 131 -8.02 -0.12 4.50
C SER A 131 -9.28 0.68 4.16
N ALA A 132 -10.25 0.05 3.49
CA ALA A 132 -11.51 0.69 3.14
C ALA A 132 -12.70 -0.21 3.49
N ASP A 133 -13.73 0.32 4.13
CA ASP A 133 -15.01 -0.36 4.25
C ASP A 133 -15.80 -0.20 2.93
N VAL A 134 -16.32 -1.31 2.43
CA VAL A 134 -17.29 -1.31 1.32
C VAL A 134 -18.68 -1.32 1.91
N ASP A 135 -19.37 -0.19 1.79
CA ASP A 135 -20.76 -0.10 2.22
C ASP A 135 -21.69 -0.66 1.13
N ASN A 136 -21.81 -1.99 1.08
CA ASN A 136 -22.73 -2.66 0.17
C ASN A 136 -24.21 -2.42 0.52
N ARG A 137 -24.53 -1.81 1.68
CA ARG A 137 -25.91 -1.56 2.10
C ARG A 137 -26.56 -0.39 1.36
N ARG A 138 -25.77 0.53 0.78
CA ARG A 138 -26.28 1.66 -0.02
C ARG A 138 -26.44 1.37 -1.50
N ALA A 139 -25.96 0.23 -1.99
CA ALA A 139 -26.20 -0.19 -3.37
C ALA A 139 -27.69 -0.45 -3.71
N ALA A 140 -28.57 -0.43 -2.70
CA ALA A 140 -30.02 -0.50 -2.85
C ALA A 140 -30.72 0.87 -2.95
N ILE A 141 -29.99 1.99 -2.79
CA ILE A 141 -30.55 3.32 -3.03
C ILE A 141 -30.19 3.70 -4.47
N ALA A 142 -31.03 3.27 -5.40
CA ALA A 142 -31.01 3.80 -6.75
C ALA A 142 -31.32 5.31 -6.67
N HIS A 143 -30.31 6.15 -6.85
CA HIS A 143 -30.54 7.57 -7.06
C HIS A 143 -31.11 7.75 -8.47
N VAL A 144 -32.43 7.94 -8.55
CA VAL A 144 -33.13 8.27 -9.79
C VAL A 144 -32.89 9.76 -10.06
N HIS A 145 -31.94 10.07 -10.95
CA HIS A 145 -31.85 11.42 -11.50
C HIS A 145 -32.95 11.58 -12.55
N ALA A 146 -33.83 12.55 -12.32
CA ALA A 146 -34.99 12.81 -13.16
C ALA A 146 -34.62 13.56 -14.44
N HIS A 147 -33.77 13.00 -15.30
CA HIS A 147 -33.61 13.45 -16.69
C HIS A 147 -33.19 12.27 -17.58
N GLY A 148 -34.10 11.82 -18.46
CA GLY A 148 -33.82 11.04 -19.69
C GLY A 148 -33.15 9.67 -19.54
N ASN A 149 -33.94 8.59 -19.69
CA ASN A 149 -33.49 7.18 -19.80
C ASN A 149 -32.60 6.68 -18.65
N ALA A 150 -33.22 6.42 -17.50
CA ALA A 150 -32.57 5.91 -16.31
C ALA A 150 -32.26 4.40 -16.41
N HIS A 151 -30.99 4.08 -16.70
CA HIS A 151 -30.41 2.79 -16.31
C HIS A 151 -29.91 2.89 -14.85
N PRO A 152 -30.21 1.91 -13.98
CA PRO A 152 -29.72 1.91 -12.61
C PRO A 152 -28.20 1.69 -12.59
N TYR A 153 -27.43 2.76 -12.41
CA TYR A 153 -25.98 2.65 -12.20
C TYR A 153 -25.71 2.31 -10.73
N ARG A 154 -25.12 1.13 -10.51
CA ARG A 154 -24.70 0.68 -9.19
C ARG A 154 -23.31 1.23 -8.91
N HIS A 155 -23.21 2.26 -8.06
CA HIS A 155 -21.92 2.82 -7.65
C HIS A 155 -21.47 2.22 -6.32
N VAL A 156 -20.17 1.91 -6.20
CA VAL A 156 -19.55 1.39 -4.96
C VAL A 156 -19.09 2.55 -4.11
N HIS A 157 -19.59 2.67 -2.87
CA HIS A 157 -19.11 3.64 -1.91
C HIS A 157 -18.01 3.03 -1.03
N LEU A 158 -16.80 3.59 -1.12
CA LEU A 158 -15.67 3.25 -0.27
C LEU A 158 -15.51 4.32 0.81
N LYS A 159 -15.35 3.87 2.06
CA LYS A 159 -14.95 4.76 3.16
C LYS A 159 -13.57 4.31 3.66
N PRO A 160 -12.52 5.13 3.49
CA PRO A 160 -11.23 4.86 4.12
C PRO A 160 -11.40 4.71 5.64
N LYS A 161 -10.73 3.73 6.23
CA LYS A 161 -10.62 3.61 7.69
C LYS A 161 -9.53 4.56 8.19
N ASN A 162 -9.84 5.30 9.25
CA ASN A 162 -8.88 6.14 9.97
C ASN A 162 -8.05 5.29 10.95
#